data_AF-A0A950ZEL2-F1
#
_entry.id   AF-A0A950ZEL2-F1
#
_cell.length_a   1.000
_cell.length_b   1.000
_cell.length_c   1.000
_cell.angle_alpha   90.00
_cell.angle_beta   90.00
_cell.angle_gamma   90.00
#
_symmetry.space_group_name_H-M   'P 1'
#
loop_
_entity.id
_entity.type
_entity.pdbx_description
1 polymer ?
#
loop_
_entity_poly.entity_id
_entity_poly.type
_entity_poly.pdbx_seq_one_letter_code
_entity_poly.pdbx_strand_id
1 'polypeptide(L)'
;MIYRKRGSSVRWENGVLVSVSEAGIVTEEHDLFSCEPEARDALPWPDADVVAVARQIETLAREVAVERLIVSAGIAEHECDGRMWSDETWRVHVALAHRGLRALVDLATFDTSEIAPIADALARCTTSSREAPARLRLAPNVTAALLPSLAGLAPPNVELWQTGGGIDGNGEAILEQRIAAPPYPNVYRPTYRMRPVRVPLNLQLRCAVADIDETRPRAIALLAPIDGLTLHVLVEDAARVYPATVRLVRIDAVAPPAAWYPYGAGSFGAEMML
;
A
#
# COMPACT_ATOMS: atom_id res chain seq x y z
N MET A 1 3.89 0.53 29.94
CA MET A 1 4.74 0.49 28.75
C MET A 1 5.11 1.90 28.37
N ILE A 2 6.37 2.15 28.02
CA ILE A 2 6.83 3.45 27.54
C ILE A 2 7.32 3.27 26.10
N TYR A 3 6.78 4.09 25.20
CA TYR A 3 7.18 4.12 23.80
C TYR A 3 7.65 5.51 23.42
N ARG A 4 8.79 5.61 22.74
CA ARG A 4 9.31 6.85 22.16
C ARG A 4 9.37 6.72 20.66
N LYS A 5 9.06 7.81 19.97
CA LYS A 5 9.23 7.94 18.52
C LYS A 5 9.80 9.31 18.21
N ARG A 6 10.82 9.35 17.37
CA ARG A 6 11.19 10.56 16.64
C ARG A 6 11.28 10.28 15.16
N GLY A 7 11.06 11.28 14.33
CA GLY A 7 11.10 11.12 12.89
C GLY A 7 11.23 12.42 12.14
N SER A 8 11.80 12.31 10.95
CA SER A 8 11.91 13.40 9.98
C SER A 8 11.34 12.91 8.64
N SER A 9 10.50 13.71 8.01
CA SER A 9 9.91 13.38 6.70
C SER A 9 9.84 14.61 5.80
N VAL A 10 10.06 14.38 4.51
CA VAL A 10 9.88 15.37 3.45
C VAL A 10 8.80 14.84 2.52
N ARG A 11 7.82 15.69 2.23
CA ARG A 11 6.66 15.36 1.41
C ARG A 11 6.40 16.47 0.41
N TRP A 12 6.36 16.13 -0.86
CA TRP A 12 5.72 16.96 -1.86
C TRP A 12 4.24 16.58 -1.95
N GLU A 13 3.35 17.55 -1.82
CA GLU A 13 1.90 17.36 -1.95
C GLU A 13 1.32 18.52 -2.77
N ASN A 14 0.82 18.21 -3.97
CA ASN A 14 0.10 19.13 -4.85
C ASN A 14 0.79 20.50 -5.02
N GLY A 15 2.10 20.50 -5.32
CA GLY A 15 2.89 21.71 -5.54
C GLY A 15 3.55 22.29 -4.29
N VAL A 16 3.28 21.75 -3.10
CA VAL A 16 3.84 22.23 -1.84
C VAL A 16 4.85 21.22 -1.29
N LEU A 17 6.06 21.70 -1.00
CA LEU A 17 7.04 20.93 -0.24
C LEU A 17 6.82 21.16 1.26
N VAL A 18 6.59 20.07 1.98
CA VAL A 18 6.36 20.03 3.43
C VAL A 18 7.47 19.21 4.06
N SER A 19 8.11 19.76 5.09
CA SER A 19 9.10 19.04 5.90
C SER A 19 8.63 19.01 7.35
N VAL A 20 8.60 17.83 7.95
CA VAL A 20 8.13 17.60 9.32
C VAL A 20 9.18 16.85 10.10
N SER A 21 9.60 17.41 11.23
CA SER A 21 10.34 16.70 12.26
C SER A 21 9.49 16.64 13.52
N GLU A 22 9.34 15.47 14.11
CA GLU A 22 8.63 15.29 15.37
C GLU A 22 9.34 14.32 16.30
N ALA A 23 9.20 14.54 17.61
CA ALA A 23 9.61 13.62 18.65
C ALA A 23 8.55 13.60 19.74
N GLY A 24 8.28 12.43 20.31
CA GLY A 24 7.26 12.25 21.32
C GLY A 24 7.43 10.97 22.11
N ILE A 25 6.89 11.00 23.32
CA ILE A 25 6.82 9.88 24.24
C ILE A 25 5.36 9.53 24.52
N VAL A 26 5.11 8.24 24.69
CA VAL A 26 3.83 7.64 25.04
C VAL A 26 4.02 6.83 26.30
N THR A 27 3.08 6.99 27.22
CA THR A 27 3.00 6.18 28.42
C THR A 27 1.65 5.46 28.41
N GLU A 28 1.69 4.13 28.48
CA GLU A 28 0.51 3.28 28.61
C GLU A 28 0.54 2.57 29.98
N GLU A 29 -0.38 2.95 30.87
CA GLU A 29 -0.50 2.43 32.24
C GLU A 29 -1.97 2.24 32.61
N HIS A 30 -2.35 1.05 33.10
CA HIS A 30 -3.69 0.78 33.65
C HIS A 30 -4.85 1.35 32.81
N ASP A 31 -4.84 1.10 31.49
CA ASP A 31 -5.77 1.59 30.46
C ASP A 31 -5.67 3.08 30.08
N LEU A 32 -4.85 3.88 30.77
CA LEU A 32 -4.54 5.24 30.38
C LEU A 32 -3.53 5.24 29.23
N PHE A 33 -3.83 6.04 28.21
CA PHE A 33 -2.92 6.36 27.11
C PHE A 33 -2.66 7.85 27.15
N SER A 34 -1.42 8.24 27.44
CA SER A 34 -0.98 9.64 27.40
C SER A 34 0.19 9.78 26.44
N CYS A 35 0.29 10.94 25.81
CA CYS A 35 1.39 11.27 24.93
C CYS A 35 1.78 12.74 25.11
N GLU A 36 3.07 13.02 24.99
CA GLU A 36 3.61 14.37 25.03
C GLU A 36 4.78 14.52 24.05
N PRO A 37 5.04 15.74 23.55
CA PRO A 37 6.26 16.02 22.79
C PRO A 37 7.50 15.75 23.63
N GLU A 38 8.54 15.17 23.02
CA GLU A 38 9.84 14.96 23.65
C GLU A 38 10.83 15.97 23.08
N ALA A 39 11.55 16.69 23.94
CA ALA A 39 12.60 17.61 23.50
C ALA A 39 13.84 16.81 23.10
N ARG A 40 13.93 16.46 21.81
CA ARG A 40 15.01 15.64 21.25
C ARG A 40 15.43 16.18 19.89
N ASP A 41 16.71 16.00 19.56
CA ASP A 41 17.24 16.42 18.28
C ASP A 41 16.52 15.71 17.12
N ALA A 42 16.23 16.50 16.09
CA ALA A 42 15.66 16.03 14.84
C ALA A 42 16.58 15.00 14.18
N LEU A 43 15.98 14.01 13.52
CA LEU A 43 16.73 13.11 12.64
C LEU A 43 17.18 13.87 11.38
N PRO A 44 18.27 13.45 10.72
CA PRO A 44 18.61 13.97 9.41
C PRO A 44 17.41 13.82 8.45
N TRP A 45 17.28 14.77 7.53
CA TRP A 45 16.30 14.64 6.46
C TRP A 45 16.69 13.46 5.55
N PRO A 46 15.70 12.71 5.04
CA PRO A 46 15.98 11.65 4.07
C PRO A 46 16.64 12.23 2.80
N ASP A 47 17.62 11.52 2.25
CA ASP A 47 18.25 11.85 0.97
C ASP A 47 17.32 11.46 -0.19
N ALA A 48 16.33 12.31 -0.46
CA ALA A 48 15.25 12.04 -1.40
C ALA A 48 14.84 13.30 -2.16
N ASP A 49 14.96 13.27 -3.48
CA ASP A 49 14.44 14.33 -4.35
C ASP A 49 12.96 14.10 -4.70
N VAL A 50 12.10 14.32 -3.70
CA VAL A 50 10.64 14.15 -3.85
C VAL A 50 10.05 15.10 -4.92
N VAL A 51 10.71 16.22 -5.19
CA VAL A 51 10.26 17.21 -6.19
C VAL A 51 10.55 16.71 -7.59
N ALA A 52 11.74 16.16 -7.85
CA ALA A 52 12.08 15.57 -9.13
C ALA A 52 11.15 14.40 -9.47
N VAL A 53 10.88 13.52 -8.51
CA VAL A 53 9.94 12.40 -8.67
C VAL A 53 8.52 12.90 -8.97
N ALA A 54 8.05 13.94 -8.26
CA ALA A 54 6.74 14.52 -8.53
C ALA A 54 6.64 15.08 -9.97
N ARG A 55 7.65 15.84 -10.41
CA ARG A 55 7.71 16.39 -11.78
C ARG A 55 7.79 15.29 -12.85
N GLN A 56 8.50 14.21 -12.57
CA GLN A 56 8.54 13.05 -13.44
C GLN A 56 7.14 12.44 -13.60
N ILE A 57 6.41 12.25 -12.49
CA ILE A 57 5.04 11.72 -12.51
C ILE A 57 4.10 12.64 -13.31
N GLU A 58 4.17 13.95 -13.11
CA GLU A 58 3.40 14.93 -13.88
C GLU A 58 3.69 14.82 -15.38
N THR A 59 4.96 14.60 -15.76
CA THR A 59 5.38 14.41 -17.15
C THR A 59 4.83 13.10 -17.74
N LEU A 60 4.89 12.01 -16.97
CA LEU A 60 4.37 10.69 -17.36
C LEU A 60 2.84 10.70 -17.50
N ALA A 61 2.15 11.48 -16.69
CA ALA A 61 0.69 11.56 -16.64
C ALA A 61 0.09 12.70 -17.47
N ARG A 62 0.85 13.34 -18.37
CA ARG A 62 0.43 14.57 -19.08
C ARG A 62 -0.90 14.49 -19.86
N GLU A 63 -1.33 13.30 -20.26
CA GLU A 63 -2.57 13.08 -21.03
C GLU A 63 -3.82 12.94 -20.14
N VAL A 64 -3.65 12.92 -18.82
CA VAL A 64 -4.71 12.82 -17.82
C VAL A 64 -4.54 13.89 -16.74
N ALA A 65 -5.60 14.17 -15.98
CA ALA A 65 -5.49 15.09 -14.85
C ALA A 65 -4.85 14.39 -13.66
N VAL A 66 -3.92 15.06 -12.96
CA VAL A 66 -3.40 14.62 -11.66
C VAL A 66 -4.19 15.34 -10.58
N GLU A 67 -5.17 14.68 -9.97
CA GLU A 67 -6.02 15.31 -8.94
C GLU A 67 -5.35 15.37 -7.57
N ARG A 68 -4.49 14.39 -7.29
CA ARG A 68 -3.69 14.32 -6.07
C ARG A 68 -2.38 13.64 -6.39
N LEU A 69 -1.28 14.25 -5.97
CA LEU A 69 0.04 13.65 -6.03
C LEU A 69 0.78 13.93 -4.73
N ILE A 70 1.10 12.85 -4.03
CA ILE A 70 1.93 12.85 -2.84
C ILE A 70 3.18 12.03 -3.14
N VAL A 71 4.33 12.63 -2.94
CA VAL A 71 5.62 11.93 -2.92
C VAL A 71 6.26 12.21 -1.59
N SER A 72 6.56 11.17 -0.81
CA SER A 72 7.15 11.33 0.52
C SER A 72 8.29 10.37 0.77
N ALA A 73 9.29 10.86 1.50
CA ALA A 73 10.30 10.06 2.14
C ALA A 73 10.34 10.38 3.64
N GLY A 74 10.69 9.42 4.47
CA GLY A 74 10.83 9.65 5.90
C GLY A 74 11.70 8.63 6.60
N ILE A 75 12.30 9.06 7.70
CA ILE A 75 13.08 8.24 8.61
C ILE A 75 12.42 8.38 9.99
N ALA A 76 12.23 7.26 10.67
CA ALA A 76 11.77 7.23 12.05
C ALA A 76 12.69 6.36 12.90
N GLU A 77 12.88 6.76 14.15
CA GLU A 77 13.47 5.94 15.20
C GLU A 77 12.43 5.70 16.28
N HIS A 78 12.49 4.50 16.81
CA HIS A 78 11.53 3.97 17.75
C HIS A 78 12.25 3.38 18.95
N GLU A 79 11.64 3.50 20.12
CA GLU A 79 12.08 2.84 21.34
C GLU A 79 10.85 2.31 22.09
N CYS A 80 10.84 1.03 22.46
CA CYS A 80 9.78 0.43 23.26
C CYS A 80 10.39 -0.54 24.25
N ASP A 81 10.16 -0.32 25.55
CA ASP A 81 10.65 -1.17 26.64
C ASP A 81 12.14 -1.58 26.49
N GLY A 82 12.99 -0.62 26.09
CA GLY A 82 14.44 -0.79 25.93
C GLY A 82 14.92 -1.33 24.58
N ARG A 83 14.00 -1.68 23.67
CA ARG A 83 14.35 -2.07 22.28
C ARG A 83 14.29 -0.86 21.38
N MET A 84 15.27 -0.71 20.49
CA MET A 84 15.33 0.37 19.51
C MET A 84 15.34 -0.18 18.09
N TRP A 85 14.64 0.49 17.19
CA TRP A 85 14.68 0.21 15.76
C TRP A 85 14.43 1.48 14.96
N SER A 86 14.74 1.43 13.67
CA SER A 86 14.56 2.54 12.75
C SER A 86 13.89 2.06 11.48
N ASP A 87 13.02 2.88 10.93
CA ASP A 87 12.31 2.61 9.69
C ASP A 87 12.56 3.74 8.70
N GLU A 88 12.83 3.37 7.45
CA GLU A 88 12.83 4.29 6.31
C GLU A 88 11.61 3.99 5.45
N THR A 89 10.96 5.05 4.98
CA THR A 89 9.73 4.95 4.20
C THR A 89 9.85 5.81 2.96
N TRP A 90 9.47 5.22 1.82
CA TRP A 90 9.25 5.94 0.56
C TRP A 90 7.84 5.63 0.10
N ARG A 91 7.15 6.65 -0.38
CA ARG A 91 5.78 6.48 -0.89
C ARG A 91 5.49 7.45 -2.00
N VAL A 92 4.88 6.91 -3.06
CA VAL A 92 4.15 7.68 -4.06
C VAL A 92 2.68 7.32 -3.91
N HIS A 93 1.81 8.32 -3.85
CA HIS A 93 0.37 8.16 -3.97
C HIS A 93 -0.13 9.15 -5.02
N VAL A 94 -0.74 8.64 -6.09
CA VAL A 94 -1.27 9.46 -7.17
C VAL A 94 -2.70 9.05 -7.52
N ALA A 95 -3.55 10.06 -7.66
CA ALA A 95 -4.90 9.95 -8.20
C ALA A 95 -4.92 10.57 -9.61
N LEU A 96 -5.00 9.71 -10.62
CA LEU A 96 -5.08 10.09 -12.03
C LEU A 96 -6.55 10.12 -12.44
N ALA A 97 -6.99 11.18 -13.13
CA ALA A 97 -8.39 11.33 -13.52
C ALA A 97 -8.55 11.63 -15.01
N HIS A 98 -9.56 10.99 -15.61
CA HIS A 98 -9.94 11.23 -16.99
C HIS A 98 -11.43 10.93 -17.19
N ARG A 99 -12.17 11.85 -17.80
CA ARG A 99 -13.60 11.68 -18.17
C ARG A 99 -14.48 11.14 -17.04
N GLY A 100 -14.29 11.64 -15.81
CA GLY A 100 -15.07 11.25 -14.63
C GLY A 100 -14.64 9.94 -13.96
N LEU A 101 -13.60 9.27 -14.46
CA LEU A 101 -12.94 8.15 -13.80
C LEU A 101 -11.72 8.64 -13.03
N ARG A 102 -11.40 7.97 -11.92
CA ARG A 102 -10.21 8.20 -11.10
C ARG A 102 -9.48 6.88 -10.88
N ALA A 103 -8.25 6.76 -11.35
CA ALA A 103 -7.36 5.65 -11.03
C ALA A 103 -6.47 6.01 -9.83
N LEU A 104 -6.36 5.09 -8.88
CA LEU A 104 -5.51 5.19 -7.69
C LEU A 104 -4.26 4.34 -7.88
N VAL A 105 -3.09 4.94 -7.63
CA VAL A 105 -1.81 4.24 -7.67
C VAL A 105 -1.00 4.58 -6.42
N ASP A 106 -0.60 3.56 -5.68
CA ASP A 106 0.35 3.66 -4.56
C ASP A 106 1.59 2.82 -4.84
N LEU A 107 2.77 3.37 -4.54
CA LEU A 107 4.07 2.72 -4.72
C LEU A 107 4.89 2.87 -3.44
N ALA A 108 5.65 1.84 -3.04
CA ALA A 108 6.56 1.89 -1.89
C ALA A 108 7.97 2.43 -2.22
N THR A 109 8.23 2.72 -3.47
CA THR A 109 9.52 3.21 -3.96
C THR A 109 9.28 4.37 -4.92
N PHE A 110 10.35 5.01 -5.37
CA PHE A 110 10.30 6.01 -6.43
C PHE A 110 10.42 5.41 -7.84
N ASP A 111 10.25 4.09 -7.99
CA ASP A 111 10.08 3.48 -9.31
C ASP A 111 8.69 3.82 -9.86
N THR A 112 8.65 4.73 -10.83
CA THR A 112 7.42 5.26 -11.43
C THR A 112 7.01 4.52 -12.72
N SER A 113 7.57 3.35 -13.00
CA SER A 113 7.35 2.59 -14.23
C SER A 113 5.88 2.24 -14.49
N GLU A 114 5.06 2.07 -13.45
CA GLU A 114 3.62 1.78 -13.59
C GLU A 114 2.77 3.02 -13.97
N ILE A 115 3.27 4.23 -13.76
CA ILE A 115 2.47 5.47 -13.90
C ILE A 115 2.07 5.72 -15.36
N ALA A 116 3.03 5.72 -16.28
CA ALA A 116 2.76 6.00 -17.69
C ALA A 116 1.78 4.99 -18.32
N PRO A 117 1.97 3.65 -18.17
CA PRO A 117 1.01 2.68 -18.67
C PRO A 117 -0.42 2.90 -18.16
N ILE A 118 -0.58 3.22 -16.86
CA ILE A 118 -1.90 3.46 -16.27
C ILE A 118 -2.52 4.76 -16.79
N ALA A 119 -1.73 5.84 -16.88
CA ALA A 119 -2.18 7.11 -17.44
C ALA A 119 -2.64 6.97 -18.90
N ASP A 120 -1.84 6.28 -19.73
CA ASP A 120 -2.13 6.01 -21.13
C ASP A 120 -3.40 5.16 -21.29
N ALA A 121 -3.57 4.13 -20.48
CA ALA A 121 -4.77 3.29 -20.48
C ALA A 121 -6.00 4.11 -20.06
N LEU A 122 -5.88 4.91 -19.02
CA LEU A 122 -6.97 5.77 -18.53
C LEU A 122 -7.40 6.81 -19.58
N ALA A 123 -6.46 7.40 -20.33
CA ALA A 123 -6.74 8.34 -21.42
C ALA A 123 -7.50 7.69 -22.60
N ARG A 124 -7.22 6.41 -22.89
CA ARG A 124 -7.91 5.64 -23.95
C ARG A 124 -9.20 4.96 -23.48
N CYS A 125 -9.48 4.99 -22.18
CA CYS A 125 -10.60 4.26 -21.58
C CYS A 125 -11.95 4.70 -22.14
N THR A 126 -12.82 3.74 -22.41
CA THR A 126 -14.25 4.02 -22.63
C THR A 126 -14.91 4.40 -21.30
N THR A 127 -15.82 5.37 -21.28
CA THR A 127 -16.49 5.78 -20.04
C THR A 127 -17.54 4.77 -19.56
N SER A 128 -18.07 3.94 -20.46
CA SER A 128 -19.06 2.93 -20.13
C SER A 128 -18.42 1.73 -19.43
N SER A 129 -18.91 1.41 -18.23
CA SER A 129 -18.57 0.17 -17.53
C SER A 129 -18.97 -1.04 -18.37
N ARG A 130 -18.17 -2.09 -18.28
CA ARG A 130 -18.48 -3.40 -18.88
C ARG A 130 -18.49 -4.47 -17.80
N GLU A 131 -19.09 -5.60 -18.14
CA GLU A 131 -19.00 -6.79 -17.31
C GLU A 131 -17.54 -7.23 -17.18
N ALA A 132 -17.14 -7.62 -15.97
CA ALA A 132 -15.82 -8.15 -15.74
C ALA A 132 -15.63 -9.48 -16.51
N PRO A 133 -14.44 -9.72 -17.09
CA PRO A 133 -14.14 -11.02 -17.66
C PRO A 133 -14.26 -12.13 -16.61
N ALA A 134 -14.64 -13.34 -17.04
CA ALA A 134 -14.76 -14.49 -16.15
C ALA A 134 -13.43 -14.88 -15.47
N ARG A 135 -12.30 -14.54 -16.10
CA ARG A 135 -10.97 -14.66 -15.52
C ARG A 135 -10.17 -13.40 -15.78
N LEU A 136 -9.49 -12.91 -14.77
CA LEU A 136 -8.83 -11.61 -14.80
C LEU A 136 -7.49 -11.67 -14.05
N ARG A 137 -6.46 -11.06 -14.63
CA ARG A 137 -5.19 -10.85 -13.93
C ARG A 137 -5.24 -9.54 -13.17
N LEU A 138 -4.78 -9.52 -11.92
CA LEU A 138 -4.55 -8.31 -11.15
C LEU A 138 -3.07 -7.96 -11.20
N ALA A 139 -2.77 -6.69 -11.45
CA ALA A 139 -1.42 -6.15 -11.31
C ALA A 139 -0.97 -6.15 -9.83
N PRO A 140 0.35 -6.16 -9.55
CA PRO A 140 0.87 -6.26 -8.19
C PRO A 140 0.35 -5.19 -7.22
N ASN A 141 0.23 -3.94 -7.67
CA ASN A 141 -0.32 -2.83 -6.91
C ASN A 141 -1.80 -3.03 -6.53
N VAL A 142 -2.62 -3.58 -7.43
CA VAL A 142 -4.04 -3.91 -7.18
C VAL A 142 -4.15 -5.08 -6.20
N THR A 143 -3.34 -6.12 -6.37
CA THR A 143 -3.24 -7.24 -5.44
C THR A 143 -2.85 -6.77 -4.04
N ALA A 144 -1.80 -5.94 -3.93
CA ALA A 144 -1.32 -5.47 -2.64
C ALA A 144 -2.38 -4.67 -1.87
N ALA A 145 -3.19 -3.87 -2.58
CA ALA A 145 -4.31 -3.15 -1.98
C ALA A 145 -5.41 -4.09 -1.48
N LEU A 146 -5.63 -5.23 -2.16
CA LEU A 146 -6.63 -6.24 -1.82
C LEU A 146 -6.25 -7.07 -0.60
N LEU A 147 -4.95 -7.33 -0.39
CA LEU A 147 -4.48 -8.25 0.66
C LEU A 147 -5.04 -7.98 2.06
N PRO A 148 -5.07 -6.72 2.57
CA PRO A 148 -5.66 -6.43 3.87
C PRO A 148 -7.13 -6.86 3.99
N SER A 149 -7.91 -6.71 2.92
CA SER A 149 -9.33 -7.08 2.88
C SER A 149 -9.56 -8.60 2.87
N LEU A 150 -8.52 -9.41 2.63
CA LEU A 150 -8.61 -10.87 2.65
C LEU A 150 -8.42 -11.46 4.04
N ALA A 151 -8.02 -10.66 5.03
CA ALA A 151 -7.87 -11.13 6.41
C ALA A 151 -9.23 -11.60 6.96
N GLY A 152 -9.37 -12.91 7.20
CA GLY A 152 -10.64 -13.53 7.58
C GLY A 152 -11.63 -13.79 6.43
N LEU A 153 -11.30 -13.39 5.20
CA LEU A 153 -12.17 -13.49 4.02
C LEU A 153 -11.54 -14.21 2.82
N ALA A 154 -10.28 -14.64 2.93
CA ALA A 154 -9.57 -15.33 1.86
C ALA A 154 -10.34 -16.59 1.38
N PRO A 155 -10.48 -16.81 0.05
CA PRO A 155 -11.07 -18.03 -0.50
C PRO A 155 -10.35 -19.29 0.00
N PRO A 156 -11.03 -20.44 0.14
CA PRO A 156 -10.49 -21.64 0.78
C PRO A 156 -9.32 -22.28 0.02
N ASN A 157 -9.08 -21.89 -1.23
CA ASN A 157 -8.04 -22.45 -2.08
C ASN A 157 -6.73 -21.65 -2.08
N VAL A 158 -6.65 -20.60 -1.27
CA VAL A 158 -5.42 -19.83 -1.01
C VAL A 158 -5.23 -19.62 0.48
N GLU A 159 -4.01 -19.29 0.86
CA GLU A 159 -3.69 -18.95 2.23
C GLU A 159 -3.13 -17.52 2.29
N LEU A 160 -3.69 -16.69 3.16
CA LEU A 160 -3.09 -15.42 3.51
C LEU A 160 -2.04 -15.65 4.60
N TRP A 161 -0.84 -15.15 4.37
CA TRP A 161 0.31 -15.25 5.27
C TRP A 161 0.80 -13.86 5.63
N GLN A 162 1.34 -13.74 6.84
CA GLN A 162 2.25 -12.68 7.21
C GLN A 162 3.66 -13.25 7.03
N THR A 163 4.52 -12.55 6.30
CA THR A 163 5.93 -12.94 6.22
C THR A 163 6.68 -12.43 7.45
N GLY A 164 7.63 -13.23 7.91
CA GLY A 164 8.49 -12.84 9.01
C GLY A 164 9.51 -11.77 8.58
N GLY A 165 10.08 -11.09 9.57
CA GLY A 165 11.13 -10.09 9.37
C GLY A 165 10.70 -8.67 9.74
N GLY A 166 11.65 -7.91 10.28
CA GLY A 166 11.37 -6.63 10.90
C GLY A 166 10.80 -6.77 12.31
N ILE A 167 10.32 -5.64 12.83
CA ILE A 167 9.85 -5.46 14.20
C ILE A 167 8.51 -4.74 14.15
N ASP A 168 7.57 -5.10 15.03
CA ASP A 168 6.27 -4.47 15.10
C ASP A 168 6.24 -3.21 15.97
N GLY A 169 5.08 -2.58 16.09
CA GLY A 169 4.89 -1.31 16.80
C GLY A 169 5.13 -1.33 18.32
N ASN A 170 5.42 -2.50 18.90
CA ASN A 170 5.82 -2.68 20.29
C ASN A 170 7.27 -3.16 20.45
N GLY A 171 8.04 -3.24 19.37
CA GLY A 171 9.41 -3.74 19.43
C GLY A 171 9.52 -5.27 19.36
N GLU A 172 8.43 -5.99 19.06
CA GLU A 172 8.43 -7.45 18.97
C GLU A 172 8.71 -7.95 17.54
N ALA A 173 9.37 -9.10 17.41
CA ALA A 173 9.69 -9.65 16.10
C ALA A 173 8.41 -10.02 15.32
N ILE A 174 8.37 -9.69 14.04
CA ILE A 174 7.30 -10.12 13.14
C ILE A 174 7.57 -11.57 12.75
N LEU A 175 6.71 -12.48 13.21
CA LEU A 175 6.84 -13.91 12.96
C LEU A 175 6.08 -14.31 11.69
N GLU A 176 6.68 -15.22 10.92
CA GLU A 176 5.99 -15.83 9.78
C GLU A 176 4.85 -16.72 10.29
N GLN A 177 3.62 -16.45 9.82
CA GLN A 177 2.47 -17.27 10.17
C GLN A 177 1.30 -17.07 9.19
N ARG A 178 0.42 -18.06 9.14
CA ARG A 178 -0.83 -17.97 8.40
C ARG A 178 -1.83 -17.07 9.12
N ILE A 179 -2.43 -16.13 8.39
CA ILE A 179 -3.45 -15.20 8.88
C ILE A 179 -4.83 -15.75 8.53
N ALA A 180 -5.49 -16.36 9.52
CA ALA A 180 -6.81 -16.96 9.33
C ALA A 180 -7.94 -16.10 9.92
N ALA A 181 -7.79 -15.60 11.15
CA ALA A 181 -8.78 -14.77 11.84
C ALA A 181 -8.12 -14.00 13.00
N PRO A 182 -8.78 -12.96 13.55
CA PRO A 182 -8.37 -12.34 14.81
C PRO A 182 -8.32 -13.33 15.98
N PRO A 183 -7.52 -13.05 17.04
CA PRO A 183 -6.70 -11.85 17.21
C PRO A 183 -5.44 -11.88 16.33
N TYR A 184 -5.12 -10.74 15.72
CA TYR A 184 -3.91 -10.61 14.94
C TYR A 184 -2.67 -10.51 15.83
N PRO A 185 -1.55 -11.13 15.41
CA PRO A 185 -0.38 -11.35 16.25
C PRO A 185 0.35 -10.05 16.60
N ASN A 186 0.46 -9.15 15.61
CA ASN A 186 1.34 -8.00 15.67
C ASN A 186 0.58 -6.69 15.84
N VAL A 187 1.34 -5.69 16.24
CA VAL A 187 0.85 -4.34 16.51
C VAL A 187 1.38 -3.37 15.46
N TYR A 188 0.51 -2.54 14.91
CA TYR A 188 0.90 -1.39 14.10
C TYR A 188 0.71 -0.09 14.89
N ARG A 189 1.73 0.77 14.85
CA ARG A 189 1.74 2.08 15.53
C ARG A 189 2.17 3.18 14.55
N PRO A 190 1.22 3.86 13.89
CA PRO A 190 1.54 4.86 12.87
C PRO A 190 2.22 6.10 13.46
N THR A 191 1.83 6.52 14.66
CA THR A 191 2.36 7.67 15.38
C THR A 191 2.26 7.46 16.88
N TYR A 192 3.08 8.18 17.65
CA TYR A 192 3.01 8.20 19.11
C TYR A 192 1.68 8.80 19.62
N ARG A 193 0.96 9.57 18.79
CA ARG A 193 -0.31 10.19 19.19
C ARG A 193 -1.54 9.27 19.12
N MET A 194 -1.38 8.05 18.61
CA MET A 194 -2.50 7.12 18.40
C MET A 194 -2.27 5.83 19.17
N ARG A 195 -3.36 5.25 19.69
CA ARG A 195 -3.33 3.92 20.27
C ARG A 195 -2.88 2.90 19.20
N PRO A 196 -2.05 1.92 19.59
CA PRO A 196 -1.65 0.85 18.69
C PRO A 196 -2.88 0.03 18.26
N VAL A 197 -2.84 -0.50 17.05
CA VAL A 197 -3.88 -1.40 16.52
C VAL A 197 -3.29 -2.76 16.17
N ARG A 198 -3.99 -3.84 16.52
CA ARG A 198 -3.59 -5.19 16.10
C ARG A 198 -3.99 -5.41 14.65
N VAL A 199 -3.00 -5.71 13.81
CA VAL A 199 -3.17 -5.96 12.38
C VAL A 199 -2.16 -7.00 11.93
N PRO A 200 -2.44 -7.78 10.88
CA PRO A 200 -1.40 -8.56 10.23
C PRO A 200 -0.45 -7.60 9.49
N LEU A 201 0.84 -7.90 9.53
CA LEU A 201 1.90 -7.15 8.85
C LEU A 201 2.38 -7.94 7.63
N ASN A 202 3.11 -7.29 6.72
CA ASN A 202 3.88 -7.97 5.68
C ASN A 202 3.08 -9.05 4.92
N LEU A 203 1.85 -8.70 4.52
CA LEU A 203 0.90 -9.67 3.98
C LEU A 203 1.37 -10.25 2.65
N GLN A 204 1.17 -11.54 2.45
CA GLN A 204 1.44 -12.25 1.20
C GLN A 204 0.38 -13.34 1.02
N LEU A 205 -0.08 -13.56 -0.21
CA LEU A 205 -0.86 -14.77 -0.54
C LEU A 205 0.05 -15.92 -0.97
N ARG A 206 -0.29 -17.12 -0.53
CA ARG A 206 0.27 -18.38 -1.02
C ARG A 206 -0.81 -19.16 -1.75
N CYS A 207 -0.49 -19.63 -2.95
CA CYS A 207 -1.33 -20.47 -3.78
C CYS A 207 -0.51 -21.66 -4.28
N ALA A 208 -1.15 -22.81 -4.48
CA ALA A 208 -0.48 -23.98 -5.07
C ALA A 208 -0.13 -23.79 -6.55
N VAL A 209 -0.76 -22.81 -7.22
CA VAL A 209 -0.54 -22.49 -8.62
C VAL A 209 0.12 -21.11 -8.70
N ALA A 210 1.29 -21.05 -9.32
CA ALA A 210 2.04 -19.80 -9.52
C ALA A 210 2.08 -19.35 -11.00
N ASP A 211 1.60 -20.20 -11.91
CA ASP A 211 1.59 -19.91 -13.35
C ASP A 211 0.44 -18.94 -13.67
N ILE A 212 0.79 -17.80 -14.27
CA ILE A 212 -0.16 -16.75 -14.65
C ILE A 212 -0.33 -16.77 -16.16
N ASP A 213 -1.58 -16.89 -16.62
CA ASP A 213 -1.91 -16.80 -18.04
C ASP A 213 -1.83 -15.36 -18.55
N GLU A 214 -0.61 -14.90 -18.86
CA GLU A 214 -0.25 -14.29 -20.16
C GLU A 214 -1.35 -13.51 -20.88
N THR A 215 -2.26 -14.27 -21.45
CA THR A 215 -3.21 -13.81 -22.47
C THR A 215 -4.50 -13.24 -21.89
N ARG A 216 -4.69 -13.31 -20.57
CA ARG A 216 -5.89 -12.83 -19.90
C ARG A 216 -5.93 -11.31 -19.81
N PRO A 217 -7.14 -10.71 -19.81
CA PRO A 217 -7.31 -9.31 -19.47
C PRO A 217 -6.66 -8.97 -18.11
N ARG A 218 -6.19 -7.74 -17.96
CA ARG A 218 -5.43 -7.28 -16.79
C ARG A 218 -6.12 -6.08 -16.13
N ALA A 219 -6.42 -6.18 -14.84
CA ALA A 219 -6.74 -5.05 -13.98
C ALA A 219 -5.45 -4.35 -13.54
N ILE A 220 -5.23 -3.15 -14.04
CA ILE A 220 -3.96 -2.41 -13.89
C ILE A 220 -4.01 -1.33 -12.80
N ALA A 221 -5.20 -0.89 -12.40
CA ALA A 221 -5.39 0.11 -11.36
C ALA A 221 -6.77 -0.03 -10.69
N LEU A 222 -6.87 0.46 -9.46
CA LEU A 222 -8.14 0.62 -8.76
C LEU A 222 -8.81 1.93 -9.18
N LEU A 223 -10.13 1.88 -9.37
CA LEU A 223 -10.97 3.04 -9.67
C LEU A 223 -11.70 3.60 -8.44
N ALA A 224 -11.72 2.83 -7.36
CA ALA A 224 -12.28 3.20 -6.06
C ALA A 224 -11.59 2.37 -4.96
N PRO A 225 -11.68 2.78 -3.68
CA PRO A 225 -11.28 1.93 -2.56
C PRO A 225 -11.97 0.56 -2.61
N ILE A 226 -11.28 -0.47 -2.12
CA ILE A 226 -11.81 -1.83 -2.07
C ILE A 226 -12.88 -1.93 -0.99
N ASP A 227 -14.02 -2.52 -1.34
CA ASP A 227 -15.15 -2.78 -0.43
C ASP A 227 -15.31 -4.29 -0.23
N GLY A 228 -14.74 -4.80 0.87
CA GLY A 228 -14.68 -6.23 1.15
C GLY A 228 -13.97 -7.00 0.04
N LEU A 229 -14.73 -7.81 -0.70
CA LEU A 229 -14.26 -8.62 -1.82
C LEU A 229 -14.60 -8.01 -3.20
N THR A 230 -15.08 -6.77 -3.23
CA THR A 230 -15.46 -6.07 -4.47
C THR A 230 -14.38 -5.07 -4.86
N LEU A 231 -13.92 -5.17 -6.10
CA LEU A 231 -12.95 -4.26 -6.69
C LEU A 231 -13.60 -3.49 -7.85
N HIS A 232 -13.40 -2.19 -7.88
CA HIS A 232 -13.64 -1.37 -9.07
C HIS A 232 -12.29 -1.12 -9.74
N VAL A 233 -12.11 -1.58 -10.97
CA VAL A 233 -10.80 -1.64 -11.61
C VAL A 233 -10.83 -1.13 -13.03
N LEU A 234 -9.70 -0.60 -13.47
CA LEU A 234 -9.40 -0.31 -14.87
C LEU A 234 -8.88 -1.60 -15.52
N VAL A 235 -9.63 -2.15 -16.45
CA VAL A 235 -9.26 -3.38 -17.18
C VAL A 235 -8.69 -3.02 -18.53
N GLU A 236 -7.51 -3.57 -18.83
CA GLU A 236 -6.89 -3.59 -20.14
C GLU A 236 -7.05 -4.99 -20.76
N ASP A 237 -7.67 -5.05 -21.93
CA ASP A 237 -7.94 -6.26 -22.70
C ASP A 237 -7.56 -6.02 -24.15
N ALA A 238 -6.33 -6.41 -24.50
CA ALA A 238 -5.69 -6.07 -25.77
C ALA A 238 -5.78 -4.56 -26.06
N ALA A 239 -6.48 -4.16 -27.12
CA ALA A 239 -6.64 -2.74 -27.49
C ALA A 239 -7.76 -2.02 -26.72
N ARG A 240 -8.54 -2.71 -25.90
CA ARG A 240 -9.70 -2.14 -25.20
C ARG A 240 -9.36 -1.85 -23.76
N VAL A 241 -9.73 -0.67 -23.30
CA VAL A 241 -9.61 -0.27 -21.89
C VAL A 241 -10.97 0.19 -21.39
N TYR A 242 -11.43 -0.36 -20.26
CA TYR A 242 -12.74 -0.07 -19.71
C TYR A 242 -12.80 -0.26 -18.18
N PRO A 243 -13.71 0.44 -17.49
CA PRO A 243 -13.96 0.19 -16.08
C PRO A 243 -14.78 -1.10 -15.93
N ALA A 244 -14.48 -1.88 -14.90
CA ALA A 244 -15.24 -3.06 -14.52
C ALA A 244 -15.35 -3.17 -13.00
N THR A 245 -16.41 -3.83 -12.55
CA THR A 245 -16.58 -4.24 -11.15
C THR A 245 -16.39 -5.74 -11.04
N VAL A 246 -15.47 -6.15 -10.19
CA VAL A 246 -15.06 -7.55 -10.01
C VAL A 246 -15.39 -7.95 -8.58
N ARG A 247 -16.10 -9.06 -8.41
CA ARG A 247 -16.27 -9.69 -7.11
C ARG A 247 -15.30 -10.87 -7.01
N LEU A 248 -14.42 -10.83 -6.02
CA LEU A 248 -13.53 -11.93 -5.73
C LEU A 248 -14.34 -13.11 -5.16
N VAL A 249 -14.33 -14.22 -5.90
CA VAL A 249 -14.95 -15.49 -5.48
C VAL A 249 -13.88 -16.57 -5.32
N ARG A 250 -12.84 -16.51 -6.15
CA ARG A 250 -11.77 -17.50 -6.23
C ARG A 250 -10.48 -16.82 -6.69
N ILE A 251 -9.35 -17.41 -6.33
CA ILE A 251 -8.02 -17.01 -6.81
C ILE A 251 -7.40 -18.23 -7.48
N ASP A 252 -7.28 -18.23 -8.80
CA ASP A 252 -6.79 -19.39 -9.55
C ASP A 252 -5.27 -19.56 -9.47
N ALA A 253 -4.52 -18.45 -9.38
CA ALA A 253 -3.06 -18.48 -9.29
C ALA A 253 -2.49 -17.20 -8.63
N VAL A 254 -1.32 -17.32 -8.00
CA VAL A 254 -0.57 -16.20 -7.41
C VAL A 254 0.91 -16.35 -7.76
N ALA A 255 1.45 -15.40 -8.52
CA ALA A 255 2.87 -15.37 -8.85
C ALA A 255 3.75 -15.09 -7.60
N PRO A 256 5.07 -15.33 -7.68
CA PRO A 256 5.99 -14.81 -6.67
C PRO A 256 5.81 -13.29 -6.47
N PRO A 257 5.98 -12.77 -5.24
CA PRO A 257 5.90 -11.34 -4.98
C PRO A 257 6.87 -10.54 -5.86
N ALA A 258 6.35 -9.44 -6.42
CA ALA A 258 7.14 -8.51 -7.21
C ALA A 258 7.75 -7.41 -6.34
N ALA A 259 6.94 -6.82 -5.44
CA ALA A 259 7.36 -5.69 -4.62
C ALA A 259 6.56 -5.59 -3.31
N TRP A 260 7.15 -4.96 -2.31
CA TRP A 260 6.46 -4.57 -1.08
C TRP A 260 5.73 -3.23 -1.29
N TYR A 261 4.51 -3.09 -0.75
CA TYR A 261 3.65 -1.91 -0.86
C TYR A 261 3.17 -1.45 0.53
N PRO A 262 2.90 -0.15 0.73
CA PRO A 262 2.59 0.41 2.06
C PRO A 262 1.10 0.32 2.44
N TYR A 263 0.35 -0.65 1.92
CA TYR A 263 -1.08 -0.79 2.22
C TYR A 263 -1.30 -1.34 3.63
N GLY A 264 -2.08 -0.59 4.43
CA GLY A 264 -2.31 -0.91 5.85
C GLY A 264 -1.03 -0.80 6.65
N ALA A 265 -0.39 -1.94 6.87
CA ALA A 265 0.87 -2.08 7.60
C ALA A 265 1.89 -2.94 6.80
N GLY A 266 1.83 -2.80 5.47
CA GLY A 266 2.70 -3.51 4.53
C GLY A 266 1.99 -4.67 3.85
N SER A 267 2.18 -4.82 2.53
CA SER A 267 1.62 -5.90 1.72
C SER A 267 2.52 -6.18 0.52
N PHE A 268 2.79 -7.45 0.25
CA PHE A 268 3.58 -7.89 -0.89
C PHE A 268 2.68 -8.05 -2.11
N GLY A 269 2.82 -7.13 -3.06
CA GLY A 269 2.14 -7.19 -4.34
C GLY A 269 2.70 -8.32 -5.20
N ALA A 270 1.80 -9.11 -5.77
CA ALA A 270 2.10 -10.14 -6.74
C ALA A 270 1.08 -10.07 -7.88
N GLU A 271 1.44 -10.55 -9.06
CA GLU A 271 0.41 -10.84 -10.05
C GLU A 271 -0.51 -11.96 -9.52
N MET A 272 -1.81 -11.76 -9.67
CA MET A 272 -2.85 -12.70 -9.21
C MET A 272 -3.82 -12.96 -10.35
N MET A 273 -4.26 -14.21 -10.51
CA MET A 273 -5.34 -14.56 -11.43
C MET A 273 -6.61 -14.90 -10.65
N LEU A 274 -7.71 -14.24 -11.00
CA LEU A 274 -9.07 -14.48 -10.48
C LEU A 274 -9.87 -15.37 -11.43
#